data_AF-A0A960YN28-F1
#
_entry.id   AF-A0A960YN28-F1
#
_cell.length_a   1.000
_cell.length_b   1.000
_cell.length_c   1.000
_cell.angle_alpha   90.00
_cell.angle_beta   90.00
_cell.angle_gamma   90.00
#
_symmetry.space_group_name_H-M   'P 1'
#
loop_
_entity.id
_entity.type
_entity.pdbx_description
1 polymer ?
#
loop_
_entity_poly.entity_id
_entity_poly.type
_entity_poly.pdbx_seq_one_letter_code
_entity_poly.pdbx_strand_id
1 'polypeptide(L)'
;MQTQQVLEFSEEKYRHLVENSAELIFSLSTAGEILTINRQSQTLLGRSPRKLIGRNITELAASTTIGSVLMREKIDEVVRSRSRVSFPFDFRNILGEPRQMNVVLQFIPDSRNQTDGTVYGRATGYIEDSLGQYLFSEKQTYFLANYITLGDQMSQRLTQHLHHYISGDEIAAIQMGLREMIINAMEHGNLNITYEEKSRATREGNYIQLFRERQASPEFKDRKVKIDYVLTQSYVGFRIADEGPGFDHRSMLKEGATRANEERLSHGRGIQIAKNEFDTLRYNRKGNQVTLVKKFELIRGRNKIQGD
;
A
#
# COMPACT_ATOMS: atom_id res chain seq x y z
N MET A 1 -30.70 -22.72 25.92
CA MET A 1 -30.35 -23.22 24.56
C MET A 1 -30.00 -22.08 23.59
N GLN A 2 -30.74 -20.97 23.52
CA GLN A 2 -30.41 -19.84 22.61
C GLN A 2 -29.02 -19.21 22.85
N THR A 3 -28.58 -19.03 24.10
CA THR A 3 -27.26 -18.42 24.41
C THR A 3 -26.07 -19.24 23.93
N GLN A 4 -26.17 -20.57 23.97
CA GLN A 4 -25.12 -21.48 23.51
C GLN A 4 -24.97 -21.44 21.98
N GLN A 5 -26.09 -21.44 21.26
CA GLN A 5 -26.11 -21.38 19.79
C GLN A 5 -25.61 -20.03 19.26
N VAL A 6 -25.90 -18.93 19.95
CA VAL A 6 -25.37 -17.60 19.60
C VAL A 6 -23.86 -17.52 19.81
N LEU A 7 -23.35 -18.14 20.88
CA LEU A 7 -21.91 -18.19 21.16
C LEU A 7 -21.18 -19.03 20.11
N GLU A 8 -21.66 -20.25 19.84
CA GLU A 8 -21.09 -21.15 18.83
C GLU A 8 -21.07 -20.51 17.43
N PHE A 9 -22.17 -19.86 17.02
CA PHE A 9 -22.22 -19.16 15.73
C PHE A 9 -21.26 -17.96 15.65
N SER A 10 -21.10 -17.22 16.75
CA SER A 10 -20.17 -16.10 16.81
C SER A 10 -18.70 -16.55 16.77
N GLU A 11 -18.37 -17.67 17.43
CA GLU A 11 -17.04 -18.28 17.42
C GLU A 11 -16.69 -18.84 16.04
N GLU A 12 -17.63 -19.51 15.38
CA GLU A 12 -17.41 -20.09 14.06
C GLU A 12 -17.18 -18.99 13.01
N LYS A 13 -17.96 -17.91 13.07
CA LYS A 13 -17.76 -16.73 12.21
C LYS A 13 -16.41 -16.05 12.46
N TYR A 14 -16.01 -15.89 13.72
CA TYR A 14 -14.70 -15.33 14.08
C TYR A 14 -13.56 -16.22 13.58
N ARG A 15 -13.66 -17.54 13.78
CA ARG A 15 -12.69 -18.53 13.31
C ARG A 15 -12.52 -18.47 11.80
N HIS A 16 -13.61 -18.39 11.03
CA HIS A 16 -13.54 -18.25 9.58
C HIS A 16 -12.85 -16.96 9.12
N LEU A 17 -13.06 -15.84 9.81
CA LEU A 17 -12.41 -14.57 9.48
C LEU A 17 -10.91 -14.60 9.77
N VAL A 18 -10.50 -15.19 10.90
CA VAL A 18 -9.09 -15.31 11.28
C VAL A 18 -8.32 -16.30 10.39
N GLU A 19 -8.94 -17.43 10.06
CA GLU A 19 -8.31 -18.49 9.26
C GLU A 19 -8.13 -18.13 7.78
N ASN A 20 -9.00 -17.27 7.23
CA ASN A 20 -8.90 -16.79 5.85
C ASN A 20 -8.12 -15.47 5.71
N SER A 21 -7.56 -14.93 6.80
CA SER A 21 -6.73 -13.72 6.74
C SER A 21 -5.43 -13.97 5.96
N ALA A 22 -5.05 -13.00 5.13
CA ALA A 22 -3.74 -12.99 4.45
C ALA A 22 -2.57 -12.68 5.41
N GLU A 23 -2.89 -12.19 6.61
CA GLU A 23 -1.93 -11.88 7.67
C GLU A 23 -1.69 -13.10 8.57
N LEU A 24 -0.48 -13.20 9.13
CA LEU A 24 -0.23 -14.13 10.22
C LEU A 24 -0.89 -13.58 11.48
N ILE A 25 -1.89 -14.28 12.02
CA ILE A 25 -2.57 -13.89 13.26
C ILE A 25 -2.26 -14.93 14.31
N PHE A 26 -1.85 -14.48 15.50
CA PHE A 26 -1.49 -15.35 16.61
C PHE A 26 -1.88 -14.74 17.96
N SER A 27 -1.99 -15.58 18.98
CA SER A 27 -2.09 -15.15 20.37
C SER A 27 -1.05 -15.88 21.21
N LEU A 28 -0.52 -15.18 22.22
CA LEU A 28 0.55 -15.65 23.09
C LEU A 28 0.17 -15.50 24.56
N SER A 29 0.72 -16.36 25.40
CA SER A 29 0.84 -16.08 26.83
C SER A 29 1.82 -14.92 27.07
N THR A 30 1.81 -14.35 28.27
CA THR A 30 2.82 -13.35 28.68
C THR A 30 4.24 -13.91 28.67
N ALA A 31 4.40 -15.23 28.79
CA ALA A 31 5.67 -15.93 28.60
C ALA A 31 6.04 -16.16 27.12
N GLY A 32 5.22 -15.72 26.16
CA GLY A 32 5.49 -15.84 24.73
C GLY A 32 5.20 -17.23 24.15
N GLU A 33 4.46 -18.06 24.88
CA GLU A 33 3.99 -19.35 24.39
C GLU A 33 2.82 -19.15 23.43
N ILE A 34 2.84 -19.80 22.26
CA ILE A 34 1.81 -19.66 21.24
C ILE A 34 0.54 -20.40 21.68
N LEU A 35 -0.53 -19.65 21.95
CA LEU A 35 -1.85 -20.19 22.32
C LEU A 35 -2.67 -20.52 21.07
N THR A 36 -2.72 -19.59 20.11
CA THR A 36 -3.33 -19.82 18.79
C THR A 36 -2.48 -19.19 17.70
N ILE A 37 -2.60 -19.74 16.49
CA ILE A 37 -1.99 -19.20 15.28
C ILE A 37 -2.78 -19.68 14.06
N ASN A 38 -3.11 -18.78 13.14
CA ASN A 38 -3.94 -19.13 11.99
C ASN A 38 -3.16 -19.96 10.94
N ARG A 39 -3.89 -20.57 9.99
CA ARG A 39 -3.33 -21.37 8.90
C ARG A 39 -2.28 -20.64 8.07
N GLN A 40 -2.28 -19.31 8.07
CA GLN A 40 -1.33 -18.51 7.33
C GLN A 40 0.13 -18.74 7.77
N SER A 41 0.38 -19.29 8.98
CA SER A 41 1.69 -19.81 9.39
C SER A 41 2.24 -20.89 8.44
N GLN A 42 1.38 -21.74 7.87
CA GLN A 42 1.78 -22.77 6.94
C GLN A 42 2.19 -22.16 5.60
N THR A 43 1.46 -21.16 5.13
CA THR A 43 1.74 -20.46 3.87
C THR A 43 3.00 -19.59 3.98
N LEU A 44 3.15 -18.83 5.07
CA LEU A 44 4.20 -17.83 5.19
C LEU A 44 5.51 -18.38 5.78
N LEU A 45 5.41 -19.32 6.73
CA LEU A 45 6.57 -19.88 7.45
C LEU A 45 6.81 -21.36 7.13
N GLY A 46 5.94 -22.00 6.34
CA GLY A 46 6.05 -23.44 6.04
C GLY A 46 5.72 -24.35 7.22
N ARG A 47 5.14 -23.82 8.32
CA ARG A 47 4.90 -24.57 9.56
C ARG A 47 3.41 -24.60 9.88
N SER A 48 2.86 -25.80 10.11
CA SER A 48 1.44 -25.93 10.44
C SER A 48 1.13 -25.42 11.86
N PRO A 49 -0.05 -24.83 12.10
CA PRO A 49 -0.47 -24.35 13.41
C PRO A 49 -0.28 -25.36 14.54
N ARG A 50 -0.68 -26.63 14.30
CA ARG A 50 -0.58 -27.73 15.27
C ARG A 50 0.84 -27.98 15.78
N LYS A 51 1.88 -27.66 15.00
CA LYS A 51 3.28 -27.82 15.39
C LYS A 51 3.82 -26.61 16.15
N LEU A 52 3.11 -25.49 16.12
CA LEU A 52 3.53 -24.22 16.70
C LEU A 52 2.84 -23.92 18.03
N ILE A 53 1.57 -24.32 18.18
CA ILE A 53 0.82 -24.17 19.43
C ILE A 53 1.58 -24.87 20.56
N GLY A 54 1.76 -24.17 21.69
CA GLY A 54 2.52 -24.61 22.86
C GLY A 54 4.04 -24.37 22.77
N ARG A 55 4.56 -23.90 21.64
CA ARG A 55 5.98 -23.53 21.50
C ARG A 55 6.19 -22.06 21.79
N ASN A 56 7.44 -21.68 22.06
CA ASN A 56 7.74 -20.27 22.27
C ASN A 56 7.89 -19.53 20.93
N ILE A 57 7.26 -18.36 20.78
CA ILE A 57 7.32 -17.56 19.54
C ILE A 57 8.75 -17.13 19.19
N THR A 58 9.64 -16.99 20.19
CA THR A 58 11.06 -16.67 19.99
C THR A 58 11.79 -17.75 19.19
N GLU A 59 11.32 -19.00 19.22
CA GLU A 59 11.85 -20.08 18.37
C GLU A 59 11.59 -19.83 16.88
N LEU A 60 10.73 -18.88 16.52
CA LEU A 60 10.50 -18.51 15.12
C LEU A 60 11.41 -17.36 14.67
N ALA A 61 12.29 -16.83 15.52
CA ALA A 61 13.29 -15.84 15.13
C ALA A 61 14.30 -16.42 14.11
N ALA A 62 14.65 -15.66 13.07
CA ALA A 62 15.72 -16.01 12.14
C ALA A 62 17.10 -15.98 12.82
N SER A 63 17.38 -14.89 13.55
CA SER A 63 18.54 -14.83 14.46
C SER A 63 18.12 -15.34 15.84
N THR A 64 18.60 -16.53 16.21
CA THR A 64 18.30 -17.15 17.53
C THR A 64 18.82 -16.36 18.72
N THR A 65 19.85 -15.52 18.53
CA THR A 65 20.39 -14.67 19.61
C THR A 65 19.62 -13.34 19.69
N ILE A 66 19.76 -12.49 18.67
CA ILE A 66 19.20 -11.12 18.70
C ILE A 66 17.67 -11.13 18.59
N GLY A 67 17.11 -11.91 17.65
CA GLY A 67 15.66 -11.94 17.42
C GLY A 67 14.88 -12.48 18.63
N SER A 68 15.40 -13.51 19.31
CA SER A 68 14.76 -14.03 20.52
C SER A 68 14.68 -12.97 21.63
N VAL A 69 15.76 -12.21 21.82
CA VAL A 69 15.83 -11.13 22.81
C VAL A 69 14.91 -9.97 22.42
N LEU A 70 14.89 -9.56 21.16
CA LEU A 70 14.02 -8.50 20.65
C LEU A 70 12.54 -8.86 20.84
N MET A 71 12.12 -10.06 20.42
CA MET A 71 10.73 -10.49 20.55
C MET A 71 10.30 -10.56 22.02
N ARG A 72 11.19 -11.04 22.91
CA ARG A 72 10.95 -11.05 24.36
C ARG A 72 10.74 -9.65 24.90
N GLU A 73 11.64 -8.72 24.59
CA GLU A 73 11.58 -7.33 25.04
C GLU A 73 10.28 -6.66 24.58
N LYS A 74 9.84 -6.92 23.34
CA LYS A 74 8.61 -6.37 22.78
C LYS A 74 7.34 -6.95 23.41
N ILE A 75 7.36 -8.22 23.83
CA ILE A 75 6.28 -8.83 24.62
C ILE A 75 6.21 -8.16 26.00
N ASP A 76 7.35 -7.97 26.66
CA ASP A 76 7.40 -7.31 27.97
C ASP A 76 6.95 -5.84 27.87
N GLU A 77 7.31 -5.16 26.78
CA GLU A 77 6.90 -3.79 26.48
C GLU A 77 5.38 -3.67 26.31
N VAL A 78 4.74 -4.54 25.52
CA VAL A 78 3.28 -4.47 25.28
C VAL A 78 2.49 -4.80 26.56
N VAL A 79 2.99 -5.73 27.38
CA VAL A 79 2.38 -6.10 28.67
C VAL A 79 2.50 -4.94 29.66
N ARG A 80 3.67 -4.30 29.75
CA ARG A 80 3.92 -3.18 30.67
C ARG A 80 3.18 -1.91 30.25
N SER A 81 3.26 -1.54 28.97
CA SER A 81 2.69 -0.29 28.45
C SER A 81 1.16 -0.36 28.26
N ARG A 82 0.61 -1.58 28.14
CA ARG A 82 -0.79 -1.85 27.74
C ARG A 82 -1.19 -1.15 26.43
N SER A 83 -0.20 -0.69 25.67
CA SER A 83 -0.36 0.04 24.42
C SER A 83 0.10 -0.85 23.28
N ARG A 84 -0.45 -0.63 22.09
CA ARG A 84 -0.07 -1.38 20.89
C ARG A 84 1.39 -1.09 20.55
N VAL A 85 2.19 -2.14 20.32
CA VAL A 85 3.61 -2.05 19.93
C VAL A 85 3.74 -2.55 18.49
N SER A 86 4.51 -1.85 17.65
CA SER A 86 4.79 -2.25 16.26
C SER A 86 6.28 -2.23 16.00
N PHE A 87 6.81 -3.27 15.35
CA PHE A 87 8.24 -3.41 15.07
C PHE A 87 8.49 -4.39 13.90
N PRO A 88 9.55 -4.16 13.11
CA PRO A 88 10.01 -5.16 12.14
C PRO A 88 10.61 -6.38 12.85
N PHE A 89 10.34 -7.57 12.33
CA PHE A 89 10.86 -8.82 12.86
C PHE A 89 11.12 -9.85 11.76
N ASP A 90 12.26 -10.52 11.83
CA ASP A 90 12.63 -11.57 10.88
C ASP A 90 12.22 -12.94 11.44
N PHE A 91 11.15 -13.51 10.86
CA PHE A 91 10.77 -14.89 11.14
C PHE A 91 11.57 -15.85 10.25
N ARG A 92 11.89 -17.04 10.74
CA ARG A 92 12.46 -18.11 9.90
C ARG A 92 11.37 -18.95 9.26
N ASN A 93 11.50 -19.21 7.97
CA ASN A 93 10.67 -20.22 7.29
C ASN A 93 11.15 -21.65 7.63
N ILE A 94 10.56 -22.66 6.98
CA ILE A 94 10.93 -24.08 7.17
C ILE A 94 12.34 -24.40 6.66
N LEU A 95 12.85 -23.64 5.68
CA LEU A 95 14.20 -23.77 5.13
C LEU A 95 15.27 -23.03 5.96
N GLY A 96 14.84 -22.24 6.96
CA GLY A 96 15.72 -21.43 7.80
C GLY A 96 16.01 -20.04 7.25
N GLU A 97 15.39 -19.65 6.13
CA GLU A 97 15.59 -18.33 5.53
C GLU A 97 14.84 -17.26 6.33
N PRO A 98 15.44 -16.07 6.52
CA PRO A 98 14.78 -14.95 7.16
C PRO A 98 13.67 -14.39 6.28
N ARG A 99 12.53 -14.12 6.89
CA ARG A 99 11.38 -13.45 6.29
C ARG A 99 11.00 -12.28 7.17
N GLN A 100 11.32 -11.08 6.71
CA GLN A 100 11.00 -9.85 7.42
C GLN A 100 9.50 -9.56 7.37
N MET A 101 8.93 -9.25 8.52
CA MET A 101 7.51 -8.93 8.67
C MET A 101 7.37 -7.76 9.64
N ASN A 102 6.36 -6.91 9.42
CA ASN A 102 5.98 -5.93 10.45
C ASN A 102 5.06 -6.63 11.45
N VAL A 103 5.49 -6.72 12.70
CA VAL A 103 4.75 -7.33 13.81
C VAL A 103 4.07 -6.24 14.62
N VAL A 104 2.80 -6.47 14.92
CA VAL A 104 1.99 -5.64 15.80
C VAL A 104 1.51 -6.49 16.94
N LEU A 105 1.80 -6.07 18.18
CA LEU A 105 1.33 -6.70 19.40
C LEU A 105 0.35 -5.82 20.16
N GLN A 106 -0.64 -6.44 20.80
CA GLN A 106 -1.57 -5.81 21.72
C GLN A 106 -1.85 -6.75 22.89
N PHE A 107 -1.74 -6.25 24.12
CA PHE A 107 -2.09 -7.01 25.32
C PHE A 107 -3.55 -6.77 25.70
N ILE A 108 -4.27 -7.85 25.98
CA ILE A 108 -5.63 -7.83 26.53
C ILE A 108 -5.60 -8.53 27.90
N PRO A 109 -5.83 -7.79 29.01
CA PRO A 109 -5.87 -8.38 30.34
C PRO A 109 -7.09 -9.29 30.51
N ASP A 110 -6.98 -10.36 31.29
CA ASP A 110 -8.13 -11.18 31.66
C ASP A 110 -9.02 -10.40 32.66
N SER A 111 -10.32 -10.43 32.38
CA SER A 111 -11.41 -9.89 33.19
C SER A 111 -11.36 -10.22 34.68
N ARG A 112 -10.71 -11.32 35.07
CA ARG A 112 -10.62 -11.80 36.46
C ARG A 112 -9.34 -11.39 37.20
N ASN A 113 -8.27 -11.01 36.49
CA ASN A 113 -6.99 -10.67 37.11
C ASN A 113 -6.16 -9.75 36.19
N GLN A 114 -5.85 -8.52 36.62
CA GLN A 114 -5.19 -7.52 35.77
C GLN A 114 -3.71 -7.80 35.46
N THR A 115 -3.11 -8.79 36.12
CA THR A 115 -1.72 -9.23 35.92
C THR A 115 -1.59 -10.37 34.91
N ASP A 116 -2.70 -11.03 34.57
CA ASP A 116 -2.72 -12.14 33.62
C ASP A 116 -3.51 -11.73 32.38
N GLY A 117 -3.16 -12.28 31.23
CA GLY A 117 -3.79 -11.87 29.98
C GLY A 117 -3.14 -12.47 28.74
N THR A 118 -3.69 -12.12 27.59
CA THR A 118 -3.28 -12.65 26.29
C THR A 118 -2.67 -11.55 25.44
N VAL A 119 -1.50 -11.81 24.86
CA VAL A 119 -0.89 -10.95 23.86
C VAL A 119 -1.39 -11.39 22.49
N TYR A 120 -2.15 -10.54 21.81
CA TYR A 120 -2.57 -10.75 20.43
C TYR A 120 -1.56 -10.13 19.49
N GLY A 121 -1.16 -10.89 18.47
CA GLY A 121 -0.22 -10.47 17.46
C GLY A 121 -0.77 -10.62 16.05
N ARG A 122 -0.42 -9.67 15.20
CA ARG A 122 -0.46 -9.86 13.74
C ARG A 122 0.89 -9.57 13.13
N ALA A 123 1.29 -10.36 12.15
CA ALA A 123 2.45 -10.11 11.34
C ALA A 123 2.02 -10.03 9.87
N THR A 124 2.28 -8.88 9.27
CA THR A 124 2.08 -8.67 7.83
C THR A 124 3.43 -8.88 7.15
N GLY A 125 3.47 -9.83 6.22
CA GLY A 125 4.65 -9.99 5.38
C GLY A 125 4.85 -8.72 4.59
N TYR A 126 6.07 -8.20 4.58
CA TYR A 126 6.48 -7.46 3.41
C TYR A 126 6.45 -8.49 2.27
N ILE A 127 5.59 -8.30 1.28
CA ILE A 127 5.91 -8.84 -0.04
C ILE A 127 7.04 -7.93 -0.54
N GLU A 128 8.23 -8.07 0.04
CA GLU A 128 9.44 -7.65 -0.64
C GLU A 128 9.52 -8.56 -1.85
N ASP A 129 9.42 -7.96 -3.02
CA ASP A 129 9.67 -8.62 -4.28
C ASP A 129 11.12 -9.11 -4.28
N SER A 130 11.36 -10.33 -3.75
CA SER A 130 12.71 -10.91 -3.65
C SER A 130 13.35 -11.12 -5.02
N LEU A 131 12.53 -11.10 -6.08
CA LEU A 131 12.93 -11.10 -7.49
C LEU A 131 13.19 -9.69 -8.03
N GLY A 132 12.66 -8.65 -7.38
CA GLY A 132 12.78 -7.25 -7.78
C GLY A 132 14.24 -6.78 -7.87
N GLN A 133 15.13 -7.32 -7.03
CA GLN A 133 16.58 -7.08 -7.11
C GLN A 133 17.23 -7.60 -8.41
N TYR A 134 16.60 -8.58 -9.08
CA TYR A 134 17.05 -9.14 -10.35
C TYR A 134 16.28 -8.56 -11.55
N LEU A 135 15.30 -7.67 -11.31
CA LEU A 135 14.50 -7.03 -12.36
C LEU A 135 15.35 -6.00 -13.13
N PHE A 136 15.76 -6.35 -14.34
CA PHE A 136 16.53 -5.45 -15.21
C PHE A 136 15.64 -4.37 -15.86
N SER A 137 14.46 -4.75 -16.35
CA SER A 137 13.46 -3.84 -16.88
C SER A 137 12.07 -4.48 -16.88
N GLU A 138 11.04 -3.66 -16.72
CA GLU A 138 9.63 -4.03 -16.79
C GLU A 138 8.87 -3.03 -17.67
N LYS A 139 7.93 -3.52 -18.48
CA LYS A 139 7.01 -2.67 -19.23
C LYS A 139 5.60 -3.22 -19.15
N GLN A 140 4.64 -2.35 -18.81
CA GLN A 140 3.24 -2.72 -18.69
C GLN A 140 2.34 -1.65 -19.30
N THR A 141 1.20 -2.07 -19.80
CA THR A 141 0.14 -1.18 -20.29
C THR A 141 -1.18 -1.57 -19.66
N TYR A 142 -1.88 -0.61 -19.08
CA TYR A 142 -3.17 -0.79 -18.43
C TYR A 142 -4.25 0.07 -19.10
N PHE A 143 -5.49 -0.43 -19.06
CA PHE A 143 -6.68 0.31 -19.46
C PHE A 143 -7.68 0.30 -18.31
N LEU A 144 -7.89 1.46 -17.70
CA LEU A 144 -8.77 1.61 -16.55
C LEU A 144 -10.12 2.16 -16.98
N ALA A 145 -11.19 1.55 -16.49
CA ALA A 145 -12.50 2.17 -16.49
C ALA A 145 -12.56 3.32 -15.48
N ASN A 146 -13.55 4.20 -15.60
CA ASN A 146 -13.68 5.42 -14.79
C ASN A 146 -14.19 5.14 -13.36
N TYR A 147 -13.42 4.40 -12.56
CA TYR A 147 -13.67 4.16 -11.14
C TYR A 147 -12.57 4.81 -10.30
N ILE A 148 -12.91 5.81 -9.48
CA ILE A 148 -11.94 6.59 -8.67
C ILE A 148 -11.06 5.67 -7.80
N THR A 149 -11.64 4.59 -7.26
CA THR A 149 -10.92 3.62 -6.42
C THR A 149 -9.75 2.95 -7.13
N LEU A 150 -9.81 2.79 -8.47
CA LEU A 150 -8.72 2.24 -9.26
C LEU A 150 -7.51 3.17 -9.30
N GLY A 151 -7.68 4.48 -9.10
CA GLY A 151 -6.57 5.43 -9.04
C GLY A 151 -5.60 5.13 -7.91
N ASP A 152 -6.14 4.83 -6.71
CA ASP A 152 -5.32 4.46 -5.55
C ASP A 152 -4.63 3.11 -5.77
N GLN A 153 -5.39 2.09 -6.17
CA GLN A 153 -4.86 0.74 -6.43
C GLN A 153 -3.76 0.73 -7.50
N MET A 154 -3.96 1.49 -8.59
CA MET A 154 -2.94 1.58 -9.63
C MET A 154 -1.71 2.36 -9.18
N SER A 155 -1.86 3.44 -8.41
CA SER A 155 -0.70 4.17 -7.89
C SER A 155 0.20 3.28 -7.01
N GLN A 156 -0.40 2.43 -6.16
CA GLN A 156 0.32 1.46 -5.35
C GLN A 156 1.01 0.39 -6.22
N ARG A 157 0.28 -0.18 -7.18
CA ARG A 157 0.82 -1.20 -8.09
C ARG A 157 1.99 -0.70 -8.92
N LEU A 158 1.90 0.53 -9.43
CA LEU A 158 2.91 1.15 -10.28
C LEU A 158 4.19 1.56 -9.51
N THR A 159 4.12 1.60 -8.18
CA THR A 159 5.22 2.00 -7.31
C THR A 159 5.80 0.84 -6.50
N GLN A 160 5.21 -0.36 -6.60
CA GLN A 160 5.56 -1.51 -5.76
C GLN A 160 7.06 -1.92 -5.86
N HIS A 161 7.69 -1.81 -7.03
CA HIS A 161 9.10 -2.18 -7.24
C HIS A 161 10.09 -1.02 -7.03
N LEU A 162 9.62 0.18 -6.64
CA LEU A 162 10.48 1.36 -6.54
C LEU A 162 11.34 1.40 -5.27
N HIS A 163 11.02 0.59 -4.26
CA HIS A 163 11.75 0.50 -2.99
C HIS A 163 13.21 0.08 -3.15
N HIS A 164 13.59 -0.52 -4.28
CA HIS A 164 14.98 -0.83 -4.60
C HIS A 164 15.79 0.37 -5.13
N TYR A 165 15.12 1.44 -5.55
CA TYR A 165 15.74 2.53 -6.30
C TYR A 165 15.68 3.87 -5.55
N ILE A 166 14.66 4.09 -4.74
CA ILE A 166 14.37 5.36 -4.07
C ILE A 166 13.81 5.13 -2.66
N SER A 167 13.82 6.18 -1.84
CA SER A 167 13.36 6.13 -0.45
C SER A 167 11.85 5.96 -0.31
N GLY A 168 11.39 5.48 0.86
CA GLY A 168 9.95 5.33 1.14
C GLY A 168 9.16 6.64 1.06
N ASP A 169 9.77 7.76 1.47
CA ASP A 169 9.14 9.08 1.40
C ASP A 169 8.95 9.55 -0.05
N GLU A 170 9.95 9.34 -0.90
CA GLU A 170 9.85 9.61 -2.35
C GLU A 170 8.79 8.72 -3.01
N ILE A 171 8.70 7.45 -2.62
CA ILE A 171 7.68 6.53 -3.12
C ILE A 171 6.29 7.03 -2.75
N ALA A 172 6.08 7.44 -1.50
CA ALA A 172 4.80 7.97 -1.06
C ALA A 172 4.41 9.24 -1.83
N ALA A 173 5.37 10.13 -2.10
CA ALA A 173 5.15 11.36 -2.86
C ALA A 173 4.84 11.07 -4.34
N ILE A 174 5.58 10.16 -4.98
CA ILE A 174 5.31 9.67 -6.35
C ILE A 174 3.93 9.03 -6.42
N GLN A 175 3.58 8.17 -5.46
CA GLN A 175 2.30 7.50 -5.40
C GLN A 175 1.15 8.53 -5.31
N MET A 176 1.28 9.54 -4.45
CA MET A 176 0.31 10.62 -4.33
C MET A 176 0.18 11.42 -5.65
N GLY A 177 1.31 11.73 -6.30
CA GLY A 177 1.31 12.41 -7.60
C GLY A 177 0.64 11.58 -8.71
N LEU A 178 0.95 10.29 -8.82
CA LEU A 178 0.34 9.38 -9.79
C LEU A 178 -1.16 9.22 -9.56
N ARG A 179 -1.58 9.03 -8.31
CA ARG A 179 -3.00 8.93 -7.94
C ARG A 179 -3.77 10.15 -8.47
N GLU A 180 -3.26 11.36 -8.26
CA GLU A 180 -3.92 12.57 -8.76
C GLU A 180 -3.98 12.62 -10.29
N MET A 181 -2.89 12.25 -10.97
CA MET A 181 -2.86 12.27 -12.44
C MET A 181 -3.87 11.29 -13.05
N ILE A 182 -4.01 10.10 -12.45
CA ILE A 182 -4.98 9.09 -12.87
C ILE A 182 -6.41 9.58 -12.62
N ILE A 183 -6.68 10.15 -11.44
CA ILE A 183 -8.01 10.67 -11.10
C ILE A 183 -8.38 11.82 -12.03
N ASN A 184 -7.46 12.75 -12.31
CA ASN A 184 -7.71 13.86 -13.23
C ASN A 184 -8.02 13.37 -14.65
N ALA A 185 -7.30 12.34 -15.12
CA ALA A 185 -7.59 11.71 -16.41
C ALA A 185 -9.00 11.09 -16.47
N MET A 186 -9.49 10.52 -15.36
CA MET A 186 -10.86 10.01 -15.27
C MET A 186 -11.89 11.15 -15.18
N GLU A 187 -11.72 12.06 -14.22
CA GLU A 187 -12.68 13.11 -13.87
C GLU A 187 -12.77 14.19 -14.95
N HIS A 188 -11.65 14.86 -15.23
CA HIS A 188 -11.60 15.99 -16.14
C HIS A 188 -11.41 15.56 -17.60
N GLY A 189 -10.69 14.45 -17.82
CA GLY A 189 -10.50 13.88 -19.15
C GLY A 189 -11.73 13.12 -19.65
N ASN A 190 -11.90 11.89 -19.18
CA ASN A 190 -12.92 10.99 -19.72
C ASN A 190 -14.35 11.43 -19.42
N LEU A 191 -14.66 11.77 -18.17
CA LEU A 191 -16.01 12.17 -17.75
C LEU A 191 -16.32 13.64 -18.02
N ASN A 192 -15.32 14.41 -18.46
CA ASN A 192 -15.42 15.84 -18.78
C ASN A 192 -16.08 16.68 -17.66
N ILE A 193 -15.85 16.30 -16.40
CA ILE A 193 -16.32 17.08 -15.25
C ILE A 193 -15.39 18.28 -15.13
N THR A 194 -15.90 19.49 -15.30
CA THR A 194 -15.07 20.71 -15.20
C THR A 194 -14.72 21.04 -13.75
N TYR A 195 -13.71 21.89 -13.54
CA TYR A 195 -13.36 22.37 -12.20
C TYR A 195 -14.54 23.10 -11.53
N GLU A 196 -15.30 23.90 -12.29
CA GLU A 196 -16.46 24.62 -11.76
C GLU A 196 -17.59 23.68 -11.33
N GLU A 197 -17.88 22.64 -12.14
CA GLU A 197 -18.85 21.61 -11.79
C GLU A 197 -18.41 20.84 -10.55
N LYS A 198 -17.13 20.44 -10.47
CA LYS A 198 -16.57 19.74 -9.30
C LYS A 198 -16.66 20.58 -8.03
N SER A 199 -16.23 21.85 -8.08
CA SER A 199 -16.27 22.76 -6.93
C SER A 199 -17.69 23.02 -6.43
N ARG A 200 -18.63 23.22 -7.34
CA ARG A 200 -20.06 23.38 -7.02
C ARG A 200 -20.62 22.10 -6.39
N ALA A 201 -20.37 20.96 -7.03
CA ALA A 201 -20.91 19.69 -6.60
C ALA A 201 -20.34 19.20 -5.26
N THR A 202 -19.08 19.56 -4.97
CA THR A 202 -18.44 19.30 -3.67
C THR A 202 -19.06 20.15 -2.57
N ARG A 203 -19.33 21.43 -2.84
CA ARG A 203 -19.99 22.36 -1.90
C ARG A 203 -21.43 21.93 -1.58
N GLU A 204 -22.14 21.41 -2.58
CA GLU A 204 -23.52 20.93 -2.46
C GLU A 204 -23.62 19.48 -1.96
N GLY A 205 -22.49 18.77 -1.80
CA GLY A 205 -22.45 17.38 -1.34
C GLY A 205 -22.94 16.34 -2.37
N ASN A 206 -23.15 16.72 -3.62
CA ASN A 206 -23.70 15.87 -4.69
C ASN A 206 -22.61 15.34 -5.66
N TYR A 207 -21.32 15.54 -5.35
CA TYR A 207 -20.21 15.12 -6.21
C TYR A 207 -20.24 13.65 -6.65
N ILE A 208 -20.54 12.73 -5.72
CA ILE A 208 -20.62 11.30 -6.01
C ILE A 208 -21.75 10.98 -7.00
N GLN A 209 -22.86 11.73 -6.93
CA GLN A 209 -23.97 11.58 -7.85
C GLN A 209 -23.59 12.07 -9.25
N LEU A 210 -23.02 13.28 -9.37
CA LEU A 210 -22.53 13.82 -10.63
C LEU A 210 -21.55 12.84 -11.32
N PHE A 211 -20.62 12.28 -10.55
CA PHE A 211 -19.65 11.32 -11.07
C PHE A 211 -20.35 10.06 -11.62
N ARG A 212 -21.30 9.49 -10.87
CA ARG A 212 -22.06 8.30 -11.31
C ARG A 212 -22.91 8.57 -12.54
N GLU A 213 -23.55 9.72 -12.63
CA GLU A 213 -24.35 10.13 -13.78
C GLU A 213 -23.48 10.21 -15.04
N ARG A 214 -22.30 10.85 -14.95
CA ARG A 214 -21.33 10.87 -16.06
C ARG A 214 -20.84 9.48 -16.40
N GLN A 215 -20.53 8.66 -15.40
CA GLN A 215 -20.05 7.29 -15.60
C GLN A 215 -21.07 6.39 -16.32
N ALA A 216 -22.37 6.59 -16.06
CA ALA A 216 -23.44 5.83 -16.70
C ALA A 216 -23.85 6.37 -18.09
N SER A 217 -23.44 7.60 -18.43
CA SER A 217 -23.80 8.24 -19.70
C SER A 217 -23.22 7.48 -20.90
N PRO A 218 -24.02 7.23 -21.96
CA PRO A 218 -23.52 6.64 -23.22
C PRO A 218 -22.33 7.39 -23.83
N GLU A 219 -22.19 8.69 -23.56
CA GLU A 219 -21.10 9.51 -24.08
C GLU A 219 -19.73 9.20 -23.45
N PHE A 220 -19.72 8.75 -22.18
CA PHE A 220 -18.49 8.61 -21.40
C PHE A 220 -18.22 7.18 -20.90
N LYS A 221 -19.25 6.32 -20.84
CA LYS A 221 -19.18 4.99 -20.21
C LYS A 221 -18.07 4.07 -20.75
N ASP A 222 -17.78 4.16 -22.06
CA ASP A 222 -16.82 3.30 -22.74
C ASP A 222 -15.40 3.88 -22.74
N ARG A 223 -15.24 5.13 -22.29
CA ARG A 223 -13.93 5.79 -22.25
C ARG A 223 -13.04 5.21 -21.17
N LYS A 224 -11.77 5.02 -21.48
CA LYS A 224 -10.77 4.40 -20.58
C LYS A 224 -9.55 5.30 -20.42
N VAL A 225 -8.92 5.21 -19.26
CA VAL A 225 -7.60 5.82 -19.03
C VAL A 225 -6.55 4.78 -19.38
N LYS A 226 -5.69 5.09 -20.35
CA LYS A 226 -4.54 4.26 -20.70
C LYS A 226 -3.34 4.67 -19.87
N ILE A 227 -2.67 3.69 -19.25
CA ILE A 227 -1.43 3.91 -18.50
C ILE A 227 -0.33 3.03 -19.09
N ASP A 228 0.69 3.64 -19.68
CA ASP A 228 1.94 2.95 -20.03
C ASP A 228 2.98 3.18 -18.93
N TYR A 229 3.61 2.10 -18.48
CA TYR A 229 4.61 2.06 -17.42
C TYR A 229 5.89 1.39 -17.92
N VAL A 230 7.03 1.98 -17.58
CA VAL A 230 8.36 1.41 -17.84
C VAL A 230 9.23 1.61 -16.61
N LEU A 231 9.79 0.53 -16.09
CA LEU A 231 10.84 0.55 -15.09
C LEU A 231 12.13 -0.02 -15.69
N THR A 232 13.24 0.63 -15.38
CA THR A 232 14.60 0.23 -15.77
C THR A 232 15.53 0.48 -14.60
N GLN A 233 16.78 0.04 -14.70
CA GLN A 233 17.80 0.36 -13.69
C GLN A 233 18.13 1.86 -13.57
N SER A 234 17.74 2.70 -14.53
CA SER A 234 18.11 4.12 -14.57
C SER A 234 16.96 5.08 -14.38
N TYR A 235 15.71 4.63 -14.58
CA TYR A 235 14.53 5.47 -14.43
C TYR A 235 13.24 4.64 -14.34
N VAL A 236 12.21 5.27 -13.80
CA VAL A 236 10.81 4.89 -13.97
C VAL A 236 10.07 5.95 -14.78
N GLY A 237 9.27 5.50 -15.75
CA GLY A 237 8.48 6.34 -16.63
C GLY A 237 7.02 5.93 -16.65
N PHE A 238 6.14 6.93 -16.59
CA PHE A 238 4.70 6.77 -16.65
C PHE A 238 4.12 7.64 -17.75
N ARG A 239 3.15 7.12 -18.48
CA ARG A 239 2.36 7.87 -19.45
C ARG A 239 0.89 7.58 -19.22
N ILE A 240 0.15 8.59 -18.82
CA ILE A 240 -1.27 8.50 -18.50
C ILE A 240 -2.01 9.29 -19.59
N ALA A 241 -2.92 8.64 -20.30
CA ALA A 241 -3.68 9.21 -21.40
C ALA A 241 -5.18 8.98 -21.20
N ASP A 242 -5.96 10.05 -21.37
CA ASP A 242 -7.42 10.01 -21.40
C ASP A 242 -7.95 10.23 -22.83
N GLU A 243 -9.21 9.88 -23.03
CA GLU A 243 -9.93 10.01 -24.30
C GLU A 243 -10.73 11.31 -24.38
N GLY A 244 -10.51 12.23 -23.43
CA GLY A 244 -11.16 13.52 -23.34
C GLY A 244 -10.69 14.55 -24.37
N PRO A 245 -11.27 15.77 -24.32
CA PRO A 245 -10.90 16.86 -25.22
C PRO A 245 -9.49 17.40 -24.94
N GLY A 246 -8.93 17.16 -23.75
CA GLY A 246 -7.68 17.75 -23.29
C GLY A 246 -7.85 19.19 -22.81
N PHE A 247 -6.76 19.83 -22.41
CA PHE A 247 -6.78 21.19 -21.86
C PHE A 247 -5.50 21.97 -22.19
N ASP A 248 -5.58 23.30 -22.16
CA ASP A 248 -4.40 24.15 -22.31
C ASP A 248 -3.59 24.19 -21.00
N HIS A 249 -2.66 23.26 -20.88
CA HIS A 249 -1.75 23.17 -19.75
C HIS A 249 -0.80 24.38 -19.65
N ARG A 250 -0.55 25.14 -20.72
CA ARG A 250 0.42 26.25 -20.68
C ARG A 250 -0.14 27.47 -19.95
N SER A 251 -1.40 27.80 -20.20
CA SER A 251 -2.11 28.87 -19.47
C SER A 251 -2.30 28.49 -18.01
N MET A 252 -2.79 27.27 -17.72
CA MET A 252 -3.01 26.82 -16.34
C MET A 252 -1.73 26.81 -15.47
N LEU A 253 -0.60 26.37 -16.02
CA LEU A 253 0.67 26.36 -15.28
C LEU A 253 1.24 27.76 -15.03
N LYS A 254 0.93 28.73 -15.89
CA LYS A 254 1.32 30.14 -15.72
C LYS A 254 0.42 30.85 -14.72
N GLU A 255 -0.89 30.68 -14.82
CA GLU A 255 -1.88 31.31 -13.93
C GLU A 255 -1.85 30.73 -12.51
N GLY A 256 -1.49 29.45 -12.38
CA GLY A 256 -1.24 28.80 -11.10
C GLY A 256 -0.04 29.37 -10.34
N ALA A 257 0.89 30.12 -10.95
CA ALA A 257 1.96 30.75 -10.18
C ALA A 257 1.49 32.03 -9.45
N THR A 258 0.38 32.63 -9.88
CA THR A 258 0.03 34.03 -9.54
C THR A 258 -1.14 34.18 -8.56
N ARG A 259 -1.94 33.13 -8.29
CA ARG A 259 -3.10 33.21 -7.39
C ARG A 259 -2.87 32.41 -6.10
N ALA A 260 -2.73 33.12 -4.98
CA ALA A 260 -2.42 32.59 -3.65
C ALA A 260 -3.67 32.43 -2.76
N ASN A 261 -4.84 32.08 -3.30
CA ASN A 261 -6.07 31.98 -2.50
C ASN A 261 -6.52 30.53 -2.22
N GLU A 262 -7.18 30.43 -1.06
CA GLU A 262 -7.52 29.26 -0.23
C GLU A 262 -8.23 28.09 -0.96
N GLU A 263 -8.81 28.31 -2.14
CA GLU A 263 -9.45 27.25 -2.95
C GLU A 263 -8.46 26.19 -3.49
N ARG A 264 -7.15 26.46 -3.46
CA ARG A 264 -6.10 25.51 -3.90
C ARG A 264 -5.87 24.32 -2.98
N LEU A 265 -6.51 24.27 -1.80
CA LEU A 265 -6.31 23.19 -0.84
C LEU A 265 -6.72 21.80 -1.38
N SER A 266 -7.58 21.74 -2.40
CA SER A 266 -8.14 20.47 -2.92
C SER A 266 -7.66 20.03 -4.32
N HIS A 267 -7.31 20.96 -5.23
CA HIS A 267 -7.24 20.62 -6.68
C HIS A 267 -5.90 20.88 -7.38
N GLY A 268 -4.89 21.42 -6.68
CA GLY A 268 -3.58 21.74 -7.25
C GLY A 268 -2.40 20.98 -6.64
N ARG A 269 -2.62 20.24 -5.54
CA ARG A 269 -1.53 19.57 -4.79
C ARG A 269 -0.84 18.50 -5.63
N GLY A 270 -1.57 17.66 -6.35
CA GLY A 270 -0.94 16.54 -7.05
C GLY A 270 -0.09 16.93 -8.25
N ILE A 271 -0.43 18.00 -9.00
CA ILE A 271 0.47 18.54 -10.05
C ILE A 271 1.73 19.13 -9.42
N GLN A 272 1.61 19.81 -8.28
CA GLN A 272 2.76 20.40 -7.61
C GLN A 272 3.68 19.34 -7.01
N ILE A 273 3.11 18.31 -6.38
CA ILE A 273 3.85 17.15 -5.89
C ILE A 273 4.54 16.44 -7.06
N ALA A 274 3.82 16.18 -8.14
CA ALA A 274 4.42 15.56 -9.32
C ALA A 274 5.54 16.42 -9.94
N LYS A 275 5.43 17.76 -9.91
CA LYS A 275 6.50 18.64 -10.37
C LYS A 275 7.74 18.62 -9.47
N ASN A 276 7.56 18.43 -8.17
CA ASN A 276 8.67 18.40 -7.22
C ASN A 276 9.40 17.05 -7.26
N GLU A 277 8.64 15.95 -7.42
CA GLU A 277 9.19 14.61 -7.34
C GLU A 277 9.75 14.08 -8.66
N PHE A 278 9.14 14.42 -9.79
CA PHE A 278 9.55 13.91 -11.10
C PHE A 278 10.52 14.86 -11.80
N ASP A 279 11.62 14.33 -12.32
CA ASP A 279 12.60 15.07 -13.14
C ASP A 279 12.01 15.59 -14.45
N THR A 280 10.95 14.96 -14.95
CA THR A 280 10.27 15.37 -16.17
C THR A 280 8.77 15.18 -16.03
N LEU A 281 8.02 16.27 -16.24
CA LEU A 281 6.57 16.27 -16.37
C LEU A 281 6.21 17.02 -17.65
N ARG A 282 5.61 16.33 -18.63
CA ARG A 282 5.24 16.91 -19.91
C ARG A 282 3.85 16.48 -20.35
N TYR A 283 3.02 17.45 -20.71
CA TYR A 283 1.77 17.20 -21.41
C TYR A 283 2.01 17.15 -22.93
N ASN A 284 1.20 16.37 -23.63
CA ASN A 284 1.15 16.43 -25.09
C ASN A 284 0.49 17.75 -25.57
N ARG A 285 0.50 18.00 -26.89
CA ARG A 285 -0.06 19.24 -27.46
C ARG A 285 -1.55 19.41 -27.14
N LYS A 286 -2.32 18.33 -27.13
CA LYS A 286 -3.77 18.33 -26.85
C LYS A 286 -4.08 18.52 -25.36
N GLY A 287 -3.16 18.14 -24.47
CA GLY A 287 -3.34 18.18 -23.02
C GLY A 287 -4.05 16.97 -22.42
N ASN A 288 -4.38 15.95 -23.20
CA ASN A 288 -5.04 14.71 -22.73
C ASN A 288 -4.06 13.56 -22.44
N GLN A 289 -2.76 13.86 -22.36
CA GLN A 289 -1.75 12.88 -21.99
C GLN A 289 -0.64 13.57 -21.21
N VAL A 290 -0.29 13.02 -20.05
CA VAL A 290 0.87 13.41 -19.26
C VAL A 290 1.94 12.31 -19.32
N THR A 291 3.20 12.73 -19.42
CA THR A 291 4.38 11.86 -19.30
C THR A 291 5.21 12.32 -18.12
N LEU A 292 5.50 11.38 -17.22
CA LEU A 292 6.23 11.57 -15.97
C LEU A 292 7.46 10.67 -16.00
N VAL A 293 8.64 11.20 -15.67
CA VAL A 293 9.88 10.42 -15.56
C VAL A 293 10.61 10.80 -14.28
N LYS A 294 10.93 9.80 -13.47
CA LYS A 294 11.84 9.90 -12.33
C LYS A 294 13.09 9.09 -12.67
N LYS A 295 14.24 9.74 -12.67
CA LYS A 295 15.55 9.11 -12.84
C LYS A 295 16.02 8.61 -11.49
N PHE A 296 16.74 7.51 -11.53
CA PHE A 296 17.45 7.00 -10.37
C PHE A 296 18.88 7.51 -10.44
N GLU A 297 19.44 7.89 -9.30
CA GLU A 297 20.88 8.02 -9.23
C GLU A 297 21.47 6.63 -9.43
N LEU A 298 22.34 6.47 -10.43
CA LEU A 298 23.07 5.22 -10.63
C LEU A 298 23.73 4.87 -9.31
N ILE A 299 23.30 3.78 -8.67
CA ILE A 299 24.00 3.22 -7.53
C ILE A 299 25.37 2.80 -8.05
N ARG A 300 26.38 3.66 -7.90
CA ARG A 300 27.79 3.38 -8.21
C ARG A 300 28.26 2.34 -7.19
N GLY A 301 27.94 1.08 -7.44
CA GLY A 301 28.33 0.01 -6.54
C GLY A 301 27.43 -1.20 -6.64
N ARG A 302 27.42 -1.88 -7.78
CA ARG A 302 27.26 -3.33 -7.84
C ARG A 302 27.80 -3.83 -9.18
N ASN A 303 28.80 -4.70 -9.07
CA ASN A 303 29.51 -5.44 -10.13
C ASN A 303 30.71 -4.74 -10.81
N LYS A 304 31.76 -4.47 -10.01
CA LYS A 304 33.05 -5.08 -10.37
C LYS A 304 32.86 -6.59 -10.20
N ILE A 305 32.59 -7.30 -11.30
CA ILE A 305 32.78 -8.74 -11.34
C ILE A 305 34.29 -8.94 -11.19
N GLN A 306 34.70 -9.48 -10.05
CA GLN A 306 36.01 -10.10 -9.88
C GLN A 306 36.04 -11.40 -10.70
N GLY A 307 37.06 -11.56 -11.54
CA GLY A 307 37.43 -12.79 -12.27
C GLY A 307 36.66 -12.96 -13.58
N ASP A 308 37.26 -13.07 -14.77
CA ASP A 308 38.64 -13.44 -15.17
C ASP A 308 39.20 -12.50 -16.25
#